data_AF-A0A645H797-F1
#
_entry.id   AF-A0A645H797-F1
#
_cell.length_a   1.000
_cell.length_b   1.000
_cell.length_c   1.000
_cell.angle_alpha   90.00
_cell.angle_beta   90.00
_cell.angle_gamma   90.00
#
_symmetry.space_group_name_H-M   'P 1'
#
loop_
_entity.id
_entity.type
_entity.pdbx_description
1 polymer ?
#
loop_
_entity_poly.entity_id
_entity_poly.type
_entity_poly.pdbx_seq_one_letter_code
_entity_poly.pdbx_strand_id
1 'polypeptide(L)'
;MNFVHHIWLAIPLLILIGGLSGFFVVPMNALLQHRGHILMGAGHSIAVQNFNENLSILIMTGLYYVMIRADLSIYWILTLFGLSVSALMYLIRKRHLANQRDRDDVIHLDDSAH
;
A
#
# COMPACT_ATOMS: atom_id res chain seq x y z
N MET A 1 -2.40 -25.84 -6.48
CA MET A 1 -1.14 -26.39 -5.93
C MET A 1 -0.68 -25.50 -4.79
N ASN A 2 -0.63 -26.01 -3.56
CA ASN A 2 0.07 -25.33 -2.45
C ASN A 2 1.54 -25.77 -2.49
N PHE A 3 2.50 -24.85 -2.54
CA PHE A 3 3.93 -25.20 -2.58
C PHE A 3 4.56 -25.28 -1.17
N VAL A 4 3.82 -24.86 -0.15
CA VAL A 4 4.26 -24.84 1.25
C VAL A 4 3.47 -25.91 2.01
N HIS A 5 4.04 -27.09 2.19
CA HIS A 5 3.43 -28.18 2.97
C HIS A 5 4.10 -28.36 4.33
N HIS A 6 5.32 -27.81 4.50
CA HIS A 6 6.10 -27.93 5.72
C HIS A 6 6.21 -26.60 6.43
N ILE A 7 5.92 -26.61 7.73
CA ILE A 7 6.01 -25.44 8.61
C ILE A 7 7.40 -24.80 8.57
N TRP A 8 8.45 -25.62 8.43
CA TRP A 8 9.84 -25.19 8.29
C TRP A 8 10.11 -24.34 7.04
N LEU A 9 9.31 -24.51 5.98
CA LEU A 9 9.37 -23.66 4.79
C LEU A 9 8.48 -22.41 4.95
N ALA A 10 7.35 -22.55 5.65
CA ALA A 10 6.42 -21.46 5.92
C ALA A 10 7.06 -20.35 6.78
N ILE A 11 7.80 -20.72 7.82
CA ILE A 11 8.44 -19.78 8.75
C ILE A 11 9.37 -18.78 8.04
N PRO A 12 10.41 -19.21 7.29
CA PRO A 12 11.31 -18.27 6.62
C PRO A 12 10.59 -17.45 5.55
N LEU A 13 9.59 -18.02 4.88
CA LEU A 13 8.79 -17.30 3.90
C LEU A 13 7.97 -16.18 4.55
N LEU A 14 7.33 -16.45 5.70
CA LEU A 14 6.59 -15.45 6.46
C LEU A 14 7.51 -14.35 7.01
N ILE A 15 8.71 -14.70 7.47
CA ILE A 15 9.73 -13.73 7.89
C ILE A 15 10.11 -12.81 6.73
N LEU A 16 10.38 -13.37 5.54
CA LEU A 16 10.72 -12.60 4.36
C LEU A 16 9.57 -11.68 3.92
N ILE A 17 8.34 -12.19 3.88
CA ILE A 17 7.17 -11.39 3.53
C ILE A 17 6.97 -10.26 4.54
N GLY A 18 7.08 -10.56 5.85
CA GLY A 18 6.96 -9.56 6.91
C GLY A 18 8.06 -8.50 6.82
N GLY A 19 9.31 -8.90 6.60
CA GLY A 19 10.43 -7.99 6.46
C GLY A 19 10.30 -7.08 5.23
N LEU A 20 9.96 -7.65 4.07
CA LEU A 20 9.73 -6.88 2.85
C LEU A 20 8.55 -5.92 3.03
N SER A 21 7.43 -6.39 3.57
CA SER A 21 6.26 -5.54 3.84
C SER A 21 6.59 -4.38 4.78
N GLY A 22 7.30 -4.65 5.87
CA GLY A 22 7.73 -3.62 6.84
C GLY A 22 8.64 -2.57 6.23
N PHE A 23 9.55 -2.98 5.33
CA PHE A 23 10.44 -2.05 4.61
C PHE A 23 9.68 -1.06 3.74
N PHE A 24 8.51 -1.42 3.21
CA PHE A 24 7.68 -0.51 2.40
C PHE A 24 6.70 0.32 3.24
N VAL A 25 5.98 -0.32 4.16
CA VAL A 25 4.88 0.32 4.89
C VAL A 25 5.38 1.40 5.85
N VAL A 26 6.49 1.16 6.57
CA VAL A 26 6.99 2.10 7.59
C VAL A 26 7.49 3.42 6.96
N PRO A 27 8.36 3.41 5.93
CA PRO A 27 8.82 4.66 5.32
C PRO A 27 7.71 5.38 4.55
N MET A 28 6.80 4.64 3.89
CA MET A 28 5.67 5.25 3.19
C MET A 28 4.77 6.02 4.16
N ASN A 29 4.46 5.43 5.31
CA ASN A 29 3.66 6.09 6.33
C ASN A 29 4.37 7.33 6.88
N ALA A 30 5.68 7.26 7.14
CA ALA A 30 6.44 8.42 7.59
C ALA A 30 6.49 9.55 6.53
N LEU A 31 6.67 9.22 5.25
CA LEU A 31 6.69 10.20 4.16
C LEU A 31 5.34 10.91 3.98
N LEU A 32 4.23 10.17 4.07
CA LEU A 32 2.88 10.73 3.98
C LEU A 32 2.57 11.62 5.19
N GLN A 33 3.00 11.24 6.40
CA GLN A 33 2.89 12.08 7.60
C GLN A 33 3.72 13.35 7.46
N HIS A 34 4.92 13.27 6.89
CA HIS A 34 5.75 14.46 6.67
C HIS A 34 5.14 15.40 5.63
N ARG A 35 4.68 14.88 4.49
CA ARG A 35 4.00 15.69 3.46
C ARG A 35 2.71 16.31 3.99
N GLY A 36 1.91 15.55 4.71
CA GLY A 36 0.68 16.06 5.30
C GLY A 36 0.95 17.04 6.44
N HIS A 37 2.04 16.89 7.20
CA HIS A 37 2.46 17.87 8.20
C HIS A 37 2.76 19.23 7.56
N ILE A 38 3.53 19.23 6.47
CA ILE A 38 3.85 20.45 5.72
C ILE A 38 2.58 21.11 5.16
N LEU A 39 1.58 20.31 4.77
CA LEU A 39 0.35 20.82 4.14
C LEU A 39 -0.74 21.25 5.13
N MET A 40 -0.92 20.54 6.26
CA MET A 40 -2.10 20.65 7.14
C MET A 40 -1.78 20.64 8.65
N GLY A 41 -0.51 20.63 9.06
CA GLY A 41 -0.11 20.56 10.46
C GLY A 41 -0.09 19.14 11.03
N ALA A 42 0.73 18.91 12.07
CA ALA A 42 1.15 17.55 12.46
C ALA A 42 -0.02 16.70 12.98
N GLY A 43 -0.84 17.26 13.86
CA GLY A 43 -1.99 16.55 14.44
C GLY A 43 -3.07 16.22 13.41
N HIS A 44 -3.36 17.13 12.48
CA HIS A 44 -4.34 16.90 11.43
C HIS A 44 -3.87 15.84 10.42
N SER A 45 -2.60 15.89 10.02
CA SER A 45 -2.02 14.89 9.12
C SER A 45 -2.03 13.48 9.70
N ILE A 46 -1.69 13.33 10.98
CA ILE A 46 -1.68 12.03 11.65
C ILE A 46 -3.11 11.48 11.77
N ALA A 47 -4.07 12.34 12.12
CA ALA A 47 -5.48 11.93 12.24
C ALA A 47 -6.07 11.48 10.90
N VAL A 48 -5.82 12.22 9.82
CA VAL A 48 -6.30 11.87 8.47
C VAL A 48 -5.66 10.57 7.97
N GLN A 49 -4.38 10.35 8.24
CA GLN A 49 -3.71 9.12 7.84
C GLN A 49 -4.26 7.91 8.59
N ASN A 50 -4.38 7.99 9.91
CA ASN A 50 -4.93 6.90 10.71
C ASN A 50 -6.38 6.60 10.32
N PHE A 51 -7.19 7.63 10.00
CA PHE A 51 -8.55 7.43 9.50
C PHE A 51 -8.54 6.71 8.14
N ASN A 52 -7.69 7.14 7.21
CA ASN A 52 -7.62 6.56 5.86
C ASN A 52 -7.11 5.11 5.89
N GLU A 53 -6.09 4.82 6.69
CA GLU A 53 -5.56 3.46 6.87
C GLU A 53 -6.64 2.53 7.43
N ASN A 54 -7.33 2.94 8.51
CA ASN A 54 -8.40 2.13 9.11
C ASN A 54 -9.60 1.95 8.16
N LEU A 55 -10.01 3.00 7.43
CA LEU A 55 -11.06 2.90 6.42
C LEU A 55 -10.67 1.93 5.30
N SER A 56 -9.42 1.98 4.84
CA SER A 56 -8.91 1.09 3.81
C SER A 56 -8.87 -0.37 4.28
N ILE A 57 -8.47 -0.63 5.54
CA ILE A 57 -8.53 -1.97 6.15
C ILE A 57 -9.98 -2.46 6.22
N LEU A 58 -10.92 -1.60 6.63
CA LEU A 58 -12.34 -1.93 6.70
C LEU A 58 -12.89 -2.30 5.32
N ILE A 59 -12.60 -1.52 4.28
CA ILE A 59 -13.02 -1.79 2.90
C ILE A 59 -12.40 -3.10 2.39
N MET A 60 -11.10 -3.31 2.59
CA MET A 60 -10.43 -4.54 2.15
C MET A 60 -10.99 -5.79 2.84
N THR A 61 -11.19 -5.72 4.16
CA THR A 61 -11.75 -6.83 4.94
C THR A 61 -13.22 -7.06 4.60
N GLY A 62 -13.99 -5.99 4.35
CA GLY A 62 -15.38 -6.07 3.90
C GLY A 62 -15.51 -6.72 2.52
N LEU A 63 -14.66 -6.34 1.57
CA LEU A 63 -14.59 -6.99 0.25
C LEU A 63 -14.19 -8.46 0.38
N TYR A 64 -13.20 -8.77 1.21
CA TYR A 64 -12.81 -10.15 1.51
C TYR A 64 -13.97 -10.97 2.07
N TYR A 65 -14.72 -10.41 3.03
CA TYR A 65 -15.91 -11.04 3.60
C TYR A 65 -16.99 -11.31 2.55
N VAL A 66 -17.29 -10.33 1.68
CA VAL A 66 -18.25 -10.50 0.59
C VAL A 66 -17.82 -11.60 -0.38
N MET A 67 -16.53 -11.69 -0.70
CA MET A 67 -16.00 -12.75 -1.57
C MET A 67 -16.14 -14.13 -0.94
N ILE A 68 -15.84 -14.28 0.36
CA ILE A 68 -16.07 -15.54 1.07
C ILE A 68 -17.56 -15.90 1.09
N ARG A 69 -18.43 -14.93 1.35
CA ARG A 69 -19.89 -15.15 1.36
C ARG A 69 -20.42 -15.60 0.00
N ALA A 70 -19.75 -15.23 -1.08
CA ALA A 70 -20.06 -15.67 -2.44
C ALA A 70 -19.38 -17.00 -2.83
N ASP A 71 -18.81 -17.75 -1.86
CA ASP A 71 -18.14 -19.04 -2.05
C ASP A 71 -17.00 -19.02 -3.09
N LEU A 72 -16.35 -17.85 -3.25
CA LEU A 72 -15.17 -17.74 -4.11
C LEU A 72 -14.02 -18.54 -3.51
N SER A 73 -13.36 -19.34 -4.35
CA SER A 73 -12.14 -20.05 -3.95
C SER A 73 -11.06 -19.08 -3.47
N ILE A 74 -10.32 -19.46 -2.42
CA ILE A 74 -9.22 -18.66 -1.86
C ILE A 74 -8.19 -18.23 -2.93
N TYR A 75 -7.98 -19.07 -3.96
CA TYR A 75 -7.07 -18.76 -5.07
C TYR A 75 -7.56 -17.59 -5.93
N TRP A 76 -8.88 -17.52 -6.18
CA TRP A 76 -9.48 -16.39 -6.89
C TRP A 76 -9.39 -15.10 -6.08
N ILE A 77 -9.64 -15.18 -4.77
CA ILE A 77 -9.54 -14.04 -3.85
C ILE A 77 -8.11 -13.48 -3.86
N LEU A 78 -7.11 -14.34 -3.64
CA LEU A 78 -5.68 -13.96 -3.67
C LEU A 78 -5.28 -13.34 -5.01
N THR A 79 -5.67 -13.96 -6.11
CA THR A 79 -5.32 -13.49 -7.47
C THR A 79 -5.97 -12.15 -7.76
N LEU A 80 -7.24 -11.96 -7.39
CA LEU A 80 -7.96 -10.71 -7.62
C LEU A 80 -7.38 -9.56 -6.79
N PHE A 81 -7.08 -9.78 -5.51
CA PHE A 81 -6.41 -8.76 -4.69
C PHE A 81 -5.03 -8.41 -5.26
N GLY A 82 -4.21 -9.42 -5.57
CA GLY A 82 -2.87 -9.20 -6.12
C GLY A 82 -2.89 -8.43 -7.44
N LEU A 83 -3.79 -8.80 -8.37
CA LEU A 83 -3.97 -8.09 -9.64
C LEU A 83 -4.50 -6.68 -9.44
N SER A 84 -5.48 -6.50 -8.54
CA SER A 84 -6.07 -5.17 -8.28
C SER A 84 -5.04 -4.20 -7.72
N VAL A 85 -4.23 -4.64 -6.75
CA VAL A 85 -3.14 -3.82 -6.19
C VAL A 85 -2.08 -3.52 -7.26
N SER A 86 -1.66 -4.52 -8.03
CA SER A 86 -0.67 -4.36 -9.10
C SER A 86 -1.14 -3.41 -10.20
N ALA A 87 -2.41 -3.52 -10.61
CA ALA A 87 -3.03 -2.64 -11.59
C ALA A 87 -3.13 -1.20 -11.07
N LEU A 88 -3.53 -1.00 -9.81
CA LEU A 88 -3.61 0.32 -9.20
C LEU A 88 -2.22 0.96 -9.12
N MET A 89 -1.20 0.22 -8.69
CA MET A 89 0.19 0.71 -8.67
C MET A 89 0.69 1.07 -10.07
N TYR A 90 0.37 0.26 -11.09
CA TYR A 90 0.72 0.56 -12.47
C TYR A 90 0.04 1.84 -12.97
N LEU A 91 -1.25 2.04 -12.66
CA LEU A 91 -1.98 3.25 -13.02
C LEU A 91 -1.43 4.48 -12.32
N ILE A 92 -1.09 4.38 -11.03
CA ILE A 92 -0.44 5.46 -10.27
C ILE A 92 0.92 5.79 -10.89
N ARG A 93 1.73 4.79 -11.24
CA ARG A 93 3.01 5.00 -11.91
C ARG A 93 2.83 5.69 -13.26
N LYS A 94 1.86 5.25 -14.07
CA LYS A 94 1.56 5.87 -15.37
C LYS A 94 1.12 7.32 -15.21
N ARG A 95 0.24 7.59 -14.24
CA ARG A 95 -0.20 8.95 -13.87
C ARG A 95 0.97 9.80 -13.41
N HIS A 96 1.86 9.26 -12.58
CA HIS A 96 3.05 9.96 -12.10
C HIS A 96 4.01 10.31 -13.24
N LEU A 97 4.29 9.37 -14.14
CA LEU A 97 5.12 9.62 -15.33
C LEU A 97 4.47 10.61 -16.30
N ALA A 98 3.16 10.57 -16.47
CA ALA A 98 2.43 11.55 -17.28
C ALA A 98 2.49 12.95 -16.65
N ASN A 99 2.35 13.04 -15.33
CA ASN A 99 2.43 14.31 -14.60
C ASN A 99 3.84 14.90 -14.66
N GLN A 100 4.89 14.08 -14.52
CA GLN A 100 6.29 14.52 -14.66
C GLN A 100 6.64 15.02 -16.07
N ARG A 101 5.98 14.50 -17.12
CA ARG A 101 6.20 14.96 -18.50
C ARG A 101 5.61 16.33 -18.77
N ASP A 102 4.56 16.71 -18.03
CA ASP A 102 3.80 17.94 -18.25
C ASP A 102 4.18 19.06 -17.27
N ARG A 103 4.55 18.70 -16.03
CA ARG A 103 5.13 19.60 -15.02
C ARG A 103 6.33 18.91 -14.38
N ASP A 104 7.51 19.51 -14.48
CA ASP A 104 8.74 19.00 -13.88
C ASP A 104 8.76 19.27 -12.36
N ASP A 105 7.78 18.70 -11.67
CA ASP A 105 7.50 18.91 -10.24
C ASP A 105 8.61 18.30 -9.35
N VAL A 106 9.54 17.51 -9.91
CA VAL A 106 10.66 16.88 -9.20
C VAL A 106 11.76 17.90 -8.89
N ILE A 107 11.88 18.97 -9.67
CA ILE A 107 12.84 20.06 -9.42
C ILE A 107 12.51 20.80 -8.11
N HIS A 108 11.23 20.89 -7.72
CA HIS A 108 10.80 21.56 -6.49
C HIS A 108 10.88 20.68 -5.22
N LEU A 109 11.35 19.43 -5.32
CA LEU A 109 11.63 18.60 -4.15
C LEU A 109 13.03 18.86 -3.55
N ASP A 110 13.88 19.65 -4.23
CA ASP A 110 15.23 20.03 -3.78
C ASP A 110 15.29 21.46 -3.20
N ASP A 111 14.20 21.96 -2.61
CA ASP A 111 14.30 23.15 -1.75
C ASP A 111 14.86 22.75 -0.37
N SER A 112 16.11 22.29 -0.38
CA SER A 112 17.05 22.49 0.72
C SER A 112 17.47 23.96 0.71
N ALA A 113 16.51 24.85 0.96
CA ALA A 113 16.76 26.25 1.24
C ALA A 113 16.06 26.62 2.56
N HIS A 114 16.65 26.14 3.65
CA HIS A 114 17.02 26.87 4.88
C HIS A 114 17.08 25.95 6.10
#